data_AF-A0A929K8S8-F1
#
_entry.id   AF-A0A929K8S8-F1
#
_cell.length_a   1.000
_cell.length_b   1.000
_cell.length_c   1.000
_cell.angle_alpha   90.00
_cell.angle_beta   90.00
_cell.angle_gamma   90.00
#
_symmetry.space_group_name_H-M   'P 1'
#
loop_
_entity.id
_entity.type
_entity.pdbx_description
1 polymer ?
#
loop_
_entity_poly.entity_id
_entity_poly.type
_entity_poly.pdbx_seq_one_letter_code
_entity_poly.pdbx_strand_id
1 'polypeptide(L)'
;MIPIVAAIVSGLITGLITGLIVGLILGGISEHKEEELLKSQIDSSVQSAENRLNKGLNEDAITILEDTLNLFSRKQFPERYGRIKSSLGIAFKNQALFDNKKEHLNKAIGAYDEALEIYTVDKYPVKYAMIQNNLGNAYSILAEILETEENVKRAITAFEAALEIRTVEKYPVDYAQTQNNLGNAYRTLAQVREKEENVKKAISAYKAALEIRTV
;
A
#
# COMPACT_ATOMS: atom_id res chain seq x y z
N MET A 1 50.32 -17.65 -2.72
CA MET A 1 50.50 -17.69 -4.18
C MET A 1 49.15 -18.11 -4.77
N ILE A 2 48.46 -17.20 -5.46
CA ILE A 2 47.23 -17.49 -6.24
C ILE A 2 47.68 -18.12 -7.59
N PRO A 3 46.89 -18.98 -8.28
CA PRO A 3 46.00 -18.48 -9.35
C PRO A 3 44.61 -19.18 -9.43
N ILE A 4 43.51 -18.42 -9.49
CA ILE A 4 42.73 -17.99 -10.67
C ILE A 4 41.50 -18.90 -10.92
N VAL A 5 40.31 -18.39 -10.56
CA VAL A 5 39.02 -18.79 -11.16
C VAL A 5 38.58 -17.63 -12.05
N ALA A 6 38.40 -17.94 -13.33
CA ALA A 6 37.93 -17.00 -14.34
C ALA A 6 36.41 -17.06 -14.49
N ALA A 7 35.82 -15.86 -14.54
CA ALA A 7 34.63 -15.44 -15.30
C ALA A 7 33.32 -16.23 -15.15
N ILE A 8 32.30 -15.57 -14.58
CA ILE A 8 31.09 -15.13 -15.31
C ILE A 8 30.66 -13.80 -14.68
N VAL A 9 30.79 -12.71 -15.46
CA VAL A 9 30.10 -11.43 -15.23
C VAL A 9 29.45 -11.07 -16.56
N SER A 10 28.13 -11.16 -16.63
CA SER A 10 27.31 -10.23 -17.42
C SER A 10 25.87 -10.25 -16.93
N GLY A 11 25.28 -9.06 -16.78
CA GLY A 11 23.85 -8.86 -16.56
C GLY A 11 23.52 -8.32 -15.17
N LEU A 12 23.16 -7.04 -15.12
CA LEU A 12 22.59 -6.37 -13.96
C LEU A 12 21.43 -7.18 -13.33
N ILE A 13 21.27 -7.04 -12.00
CA ILE A 13 20.13 -7.46 -11.13
C ILE A 13 20.38 -8.65 -10.18
N THR A 14 21.44 -9.45 -10.30
CA THR A 14 21.67 -10.62 -9.40
C THR A 14 22.65 -10.39 -8.23
N GLY A 15 22.99 -9.13 -7.93
CA GLY A 15 24.05 -8.77 -6.99
C GLY A 15 23.75 -8.86 -5.48
N LEU A 16 22.54 -9.23 -5.06
CA LEU A 16 22.20 -9.33 -3.62
C LEU A 16 21.91 -10.75 -3.13
N ILE A 17 21.77 -11.73 -4.02
CA ILE A 17 21.45 -13.12 -3.62
C ILE A 17 22.73 -13.91 -3.28
N THR A 18 23.89 -13.56 -3.85
CA THR A 18 25.16 -14.25 -3.54
C THR A 18 25.89 -13.70 -2.31
N GLY A 19 25.51 -12.51 -1.81
CA GLY A 19 26.15 -11.90 -0.65
C GLY A 19 25.76 -12.52 0.69
N LEU A 20 24.54 -13.05 0.85
CA LEU A 20 24.10 -13.62 2.12
C LEU A 20 24.59 -15.07 2.32
N ILE A 21 24.95 -15.78 1.24
CA ILE A 21 25.46 -17.16 1.34
C ILE A 21 26.99 -17.19 1.53
N VAL A 22 27.74 -16.14 1.14
CA VAL A 22 29.21 -16.13 1.30
C VAL A 22 29.66 -15.68 2.70
N GLY A 23 28.76 -15.12 3.52
CA GLY A 23 28.99 -14.94 4.96
C GLY A 23 28.99 -16.25 5.77
N LEU A 24 28.67 -17.40 5.15
CA LEU A 24 28.36 -18.67 5.84
C LEU A 24 29.55 -19.57 6.18
N ILE A 25 30.82 -19.21 5.91
CA ILE A 25 31.90 -20.20 6.09
C ILE A 25 32.97 -19.83 7.13
N LEU A 26 33.11 -18.58 7.60
CA LEU A 26 34.31 -18.23 8.41
C LEU A 26 34.13 -17.42 9.70
N GLY A 27 32.93 -17.20 10.24
CA GLY A 27 32.86 -16.56 11.57
C GLY A 27 31.50 -16.64 12.24
N GLY A 28 31.47 -17.20 13.46
CA GLY A 28 30.30 -17.38 14.31
C GLY A 28 29.48 -16.11 14.55
N ILE A 29 28.54 -15.85 13.67
CA ILE A 29 27.41 -14.96 13.91
C ILE A 29 26.31 -15.81 14.53
N SER A 30 25.75 -15.36 15.65
CA SER A 30 24.60 -16.05 16.25
C SER A 30 23.36 -15.85 15.39
N GLU A 31 22.45 -16.82 15.34
CA GLU A 31 21.17 -16.74 14.59
C GLU A 31 20.44 -15.41 14.83
N HIS A 32 20.49 -14.90 16.07
CA HIS A 32 19.93 -13.60 16.42
C HIS A 32 20.50 -12.42 15.61
N LYS A 33 21.82 -12.40 15.36
CA LYS A 33 22.47 -11.35 14.57
C LYS A 33 22.15 -11.48 13.07
N GLU A 34 21.94 -12.70 12.57
CA GLU A 34 21.50 -12.92 11.18
C GLU A 34 20.08 -12.40 10.95
N GLU A 35 19.18 -12.65 11.91
CA GLU A 35 17.80 -12.15 11.85
C GLU A 35 17.75 -10.62 11.87
N GLU A 36 18.55 -9.96 12.73
CA GLU A 36 18.63 -8.50 12.78
C GLU A 36 19.21 -7.89 11.49
N LEU A 37 20.20 -8.54 10.87
CA LEU A 37 20.72 -8.11 9.57
C LEU A 37 19.65 -8.19 8.49
N LEU A 38 18.89 -9.29 8.45
CA LEU A 38 17.80 -9.48 7.50
C LEU A 38 16.69 -8.44 7.69
N LYS A 39 16.30 -8.15 8.94
CA LYS A 39 15.33 -7.08 9.25
C LYS A 39 15.79 -5.72 8.73
N SER A 40 17.05 -5.37 8.97
CA SER A 40 17.66 -4.12 8.50
C SER A 40 17.68 -4.04 6.97
N GLN A 41 18.02 -5.14 6.29
CA GLN A 41 17.98 -5.22 4.83
C GLN A 41 16.56 -5.02 4.29
N ILE A 42 15.55 -5.67 4.88
CA ILE A 42 14.15 -5.49 4.50
C ILE A 42 13.76 -4.03 4.66
N ASP A 43 14.00 -3.43 5.84
CA ASP A 43 13.59 -2.06 6.12
C ASP A 43 14.24 -1.04 5.17
N SER A 44 15.51 -1.25 4.82
CA SER A 44 16.23 -0.45 3.82
C SER A 44 15.63 -0.59 2.42
N SER A 45 15.32 -1.82 1.98
CA SER A 45 14.67 -2.06 0.68
C SER A 45 13.29 -1.42 0.61
N VAL A 46 12.48 -1.55 1.66
CA VAL A 46 11.16 -0.92 1.71
C VAL A 46 11.28 0.61 1.66
N GLN A 47 12.19 1.20 2.42
CA GLN A 47 12.41 2.66 2.37
C GLN A 47 12.86 3.13 0.98
N SER A 48 13.72 2.34 0.33
CA SER A 48 14.19 2.59 -1.04
C SER A 48 13.06 2.55 -2.07
N ALA A 49 12.10 1.63 -1.90
CA ALA A 49 10.90 1.56 -2.73
C ALA A 49 9.92 2.71 -2.45
N GLU A 50 9.65 3.04 -1.20
CA GLU A 50 8.78 4.17 -0.82
C GLU A 50 9.32 5.51 -1.35
N ASN A 51 10.64 5.70 -1.33
CA ASN A 51 11.29 6.86 -1.93
C ASN A 51 11.10 6.93 -3.46
N ARG A 52 11.01 5.78 -4.14
CA ARG A 52 10.72 5.70 -5.59
C ARG A 52 9.26 6.01 -5.89
N LEU A 53 8.34 5.53 -5.05
CA LEU A 53 6.91 5.90 -5.15
C LEU A 53 6.71 7.41 -5.06
N ASN A 54 7.42 8.08 -4.15
CA ASN A 54 7.38 9.54 -4.03
C ASN A 54 7.90 10.27 -5.28
N LYS A 55 8.69 9.60 -6.12
CA LYS A 55 9.21 10.11 -7.40
C LYS A 55 8.37 9.65 -8.60
N GLY A 56 7.28 8.91 -8.38
CA GLY A 56 6.46 8.33 -9.45
C GLY A 56 7.07 7.12 -10.15
N LEU A 57 8.18 6.58 -9.64
CA LEU A 57 8.87 5.40 -10.20
C LEU A 57 8.20 4.11 -9.70
N ASN A 58 6.96 3.88 -10.14
CA ASN A 58 6.10 2.82 -9.58
C ASN A 58 6.62 1.41 -9.92
N GLU A 59 7.06 1.16 -11.15
CA GLU A 59 7.57 -0.16 -11.60
C GLU A 59 8.83 -0.58 -10.83
N ASP A 60 9.78 0.34 -10.66
CA ASP A 60 10.98 0.10 -9.85
C ASP A 60 10.63 -0.23 -8.40
N ALA A 61 9.64 0.48 -7.84
CA ALA A 61 9.18 0.23 -6.48
C ALA A 61 8.49 -1.15 -6.36
N ILE A 62 7.65 -1.53 -7.34
CA ILE A 62 7.01 -2.86 -7.40
C ILE A 62 8.08 -3.95 -7.40
N THR A 63 9.06 -3.83 -8.29
CA THR A 63 10.16 -4.82 -8.42
C THR A 63 10.89 -5.00 -7.09
N ILE A 64 11.30 -3.90 -6.44
CA ILE A 64 12.01 -3.97 -5.15
C ILE A 64 11.15 -4.62 -4.07
N LEU A 65 9.86 -4.27 -4.00
CA LEU A 65 8.95 -4.79 -2.98
C LEU A 65 8.68 -6.28 -3.19
N GLU A 66 8.47 -6.73 -4.43
CA GLU A 66 8.29 -8.15 -4.77
C GLU A 66 9.56 -8.96 -4.49
N ASP A 67 10.74 -8.46 -4.87
CA ASP A 67 12.03 -9.08 -4.55
C ASP A 67 12.25 -9.17 -3.04
N THR A 68 11.83 -8.15 -2.28
CA THR A 68 11.95 -8.16 -0.82
C THR A 68 11.04 -9.21 -0.18
N LEU A 69 9.85 -9.48 -0.73
CA LEU A 69 8.98 -10.55 -0.25
C LEU A 69 9.57 -11.95 -0.47
N ASN A 70 10.47 -12.13 -1.44
CA ASN A 70 11.15 -13.42 -1.66
C ASN A 70 12.20 -13.74 -0.58
N LEU A 71 12.56 -12.77 0.28
CA LEU A 71 13.59 -12.95 1.31
C LEU A 71 13.05 -13.60 2.59
N PHE A 72 11.75 -13.57 2.84
CA PHE A 72 11.16 -14.03 4.10
C PHE A 72 9.71 -14.47 3.93
N SER A 73 9.22 -15.29 4.86
CA SER A 73 7.80 -15.67 4.86
C SER A 73 6.94 -14.69 5.64
N ARG A 74 5.66 -14.56 5.28
CA ARG A 74 4.68 -13.78 6.05
C ARG A 74 4.67 -14.10 7.55
N LYS A 75 4.86 -15.37 7.93
CA LYS A 75 4.86 -15.80 9.33
C LYS A 75 6.11 -15.32 10.09
N GLN A 76 7.23 -15.16 9.40
CA GLN A 76 8.50 -14.77 10.00
C GLN A 76 8.48 -13.30 10.44
N PHE A 77 8.05 -12.39 9.55
CA PHE A 77 7.96 -10.96 9.87
C PHE A 77 6.60 -10.36 9.42
N PRO A 78 5.50 -10.64 10.14
CA PRO A 78 4.16 -10.26 9.71
C PRO A 78 3.99 -8.74 9.51
N GLU A 79 4.55 -7.91 10.37
CA GLU A 79 4.46 -6.45 10.25
C GLU A 79 5.19 -5.92 9.00
N ARG A 80 6.39 -6.44 8.71
CA ARG A 80 7.15 -6.07 7.52
C ARG A 80 6.43 -6.54 6.25
N TYR A 81 5.85 -7.74 6.27
CA TYR A 81 4.98 -8.23 5.21
C TYR A 81 3.82 -7.26 4.95
N GLY A 82 3.09 -6.88 6.01
CA GLY A 82 1.98 -5.93 5.91
C GLY A 82 2.43 -4.55 5.38
N ARG A 83 3.61 -4.06 5.78
CA ARG A 83 4.16 -2.79 5.26
C ARG A 83 4.42 -2.90 3.75
N ILE A 84 5.08 -3.97 3.31
CA ILE A 84 5.37 -4.19 1.90
C ILE A 84 4.08 -4.28 1.09
N LYS A 85 3.08 -5.04 1.57
CA LYS A 85 1.79 -5.18 0.90
C LYS A 85 1.02 -3.86 0.82
N SER A 86 1.04 -3.04 1.87
CA SER A 86 0.49 -1.68 1.81
C SER A 86 1.20 -0.82 0.74
N SER A 87 2.53 -0.89 0.67
CA SER A 87 3.30 -0.13 -0.33
C SER A 87 3.11 -0.63 -1.76
N LEU A 88 2.98 -1.95 -1.97
CA LEU A 88 2.59 -2.55 -3.25
C LEU A 88 1.20 -2.10 -3.68
N GLY A 89 0.26 -2.03 -2.74
CA GLY A 89 -1.07 -1.48 -2.99
C GLY A 89 -1.02 -0.05 -3.55
N ILE A 90 -0.15 0.80 -2.99
CA ILE A 90 0.04 2.17 -3.47
C ILE A 90 0.68 2.15 -4.86
N ALA A 91 1.74 1.35 -5.04
CA ALA A 91 2.48 1.26 -6.28
C ALA A 91 1.60 0.83 -7.45
N PHE A 92 0.82 -0.25 -7.29
CA PHE A 92 -0.10 -0.72 -8.31
C PHE A 92 -1.24 0.26 -8.58
N LYS A 93 -1.82 0.86 -7.54
CA LYS A 93 -2.86 1.89 -7.74
C LYS A 93 -2.34 3.07 -8.56
N ASN A 94 -1.10 3.51 -8.32
CA ASN A 94 -0.47 4.58 -9.08
C ASN A 94 -0.16 4.12 -10.52
N GLN A 95 0.33 2.90 -10.71
CA GLN A 95 0.62 2.33 -12.02
C GLN A 95 -0.63 2.22 -12.91
N ALA A 96 -1.80 1.97 -12.31
CA ALA A 96 -3.08 1.91 -13.00
C ALA A 96 -3.46 3.21 -13.76
N LEU A 97 -2.77 4.32 -13.49
CA LEU A 97 -2.92 5.58 -14.23
C LEU A 97 -2.17 5.59 -15.57
N PHE A 98 -1.22 4.68 -15.76
CA PHE A 98 -0.35 4.63 -16.95
C PHE A 98 -0.78 3.53 -17.91
N ASP A 99 -1.02 2.32 -17.41
CA ASP A 99 -1.38 1.16 -18.22
C ASP A 99 -2.26 0.17 -17.42
N ASN A 100 -2.74 -0.87 -18.11
CA ASN A 100 -3.40 -2.06 -17.53
C ASN A 100 -4.32 -1.79 -16.33
N LYS A 101 -5.11 -0.70 -16.39
CA LYS A 101 -5.78 -0.08 -15.23
C LYS A 101 -6.53 -1.09 -14.36
N LYS A 102 -7.36 -1.94 -14.97
CA LYS A 102 -8.12 -2.98 -14.24
C LYS A 102 -7.22 -3.96 -13.51
N GLU A 103 -6.19 -4.47 -14.18
CA GLU A 103 -5.29 -5.46 -13.59
C GLU A 103 -4.51 -4.87 -12.42
N HIS A 104 -3.96 -3.67 -12.59
CA HIS A 104 -3.23 -2.99 -11.53
C HIS A 104 -4.13 -2.62 -10.35
N LEU A 105 -5.37 -2.19 -10.57
CA LEU A 105 -6.31 -1.95 -9.46
C LEU A 105 -6.65 -3.24 -8.70
N ASN A 106 -6.84 -4.36 -9.40
CA ASN A 106 -7.07 -5.65 -8.74
C ASN A 106 -5.86 -6.11 -7.91
N LYS A 107 -4.64 -5.94 -8.43
CA LYS A 107 -3.41 -6.20 -7.66
C LYS A 107 -3.29 -5.27 -6.45
N ALA A 108 -3.67 -4.00 -6.60
CA ALA A 108 -3.66 -3.03 -5.50
C ALA A 108 -4.64 -3.43 -4.39
N ILE A 109 -5.88 -3.78 -4.75
CA ILE A 109 -6.92 -4.24 -3.82
C ILE A 109 -6.44 -5.48 -3.05
N GLY A 110 -5.97 -6.51 -3.75
CA GLY A 110 -5.45 -7.72 -3.09
C GLY A 110 -4.29 -7.43 -2.14
N ALA A 111 -3.37 -6.53 -2.52
CA ALA A 111 -2.27 -6.14 -1.65
C ALA A 111 -2.75 -5.38 -0.40
N TYR A 112 -3.76 -4.50 -0.51
CA TYR A 112 -4.34 -3.84 0.65
C TYR A 112 -5.09 -4.83 1.56
N ASP A 113 -5.84 -5.78 1.00
CA ASP A 113 -6.54 -6.80 1.78
C ASP A 113 -5.55 -7.64 2.60
N GLU A 114 -4.46 -8.10 1.98
CA GLU A 114 -3.39 -8.81 2.69
C GLU A 114 -2.72 -7.96 3.78
N ALA A 115 -2.59 -6.65 3.56
CA ALA A 115 -2.07 -5.73 4.57
C ALA A 115 -3.05 -5.55 5.74
N LEU A 116 -4.36 -5.53 5.48
CA LEU A 116 -5.42 -5.42 6.51
C LEU A 116 -5.55 -6.68 7.36
N GLU A 117 -5.14 -7.85 6.87
CA GLU A 117 -5.03 -9.06 7.68
C GLU A 117 -3.93 -8.96 8.77
N ILE A 118 -2.95 -8.07 8.58
CA ILE A 118 -1.89 -7.79 9.57
C ILE A 118 -2.24 -6.56 10.39
N TYR A 119 -2.60 -5.48 9.70
CA TYR A 119 -2.88 -4.18 10.27
C TYR A 119 -4.36 -4.02 10.58
N THR A 120 -4.82 -4.72 11.61
CA THR A 120 -6.20 -4.66 12.08
C THR A 120 -6.49 -3.38 12.86
N VAL A 121 -7.77 -3.03 12.96
CA VAL A 121 -8.23 -1.86 13.73
C VAL A 121 -7.76 -1.89 15.19
N ASP A 122 -7.79 -3.07 15.83
CA ASP A 122 -7.42 -3.22 17.25
C ASP A 122 -5.93 -3.04 17.52
N LYS A 123 -5.07 -3.50 16.59
CA LYS A 123 -3.62 -3.53 16.80
C LYS A 123 -2.91 -2.32 16.20
N TYR A 124 -3.40 -1.82 15.07
CA TYR A 124 -2.75 -0.77 14.29
C TYR A 124 -3.77 0.21 13.72
N PRO A 125 -4.58 0.88 14.56
CA PRO A 125 -5.73 1.67 14.10
C PRO A 125 -5.38 2.72 13.05
N VAL A 126 -4.24 3.40 13.22
CA VAL A 126 -3.79 4.44 12.26
C VAL A 126 -3.39 3.85 10.91
N LYS A 127 -2.65 2.74 10.91
CA LYS A 127 -2.26 2.04 9.66
C LYS A 127 -3.49 1.44 8.98
N TYR A 128 -4.38 0.82 9.75
CA TYR A 128 -5.67 0.30 9.29
C TYR A 128 -6.45 1.39 8.54
N ALA A 129 -6.64 2.56 9.16
CA ALA A 129 -7.39 3.66 8.55
C ALA A 129 -6.73 4.22 7.29
N MET A 130 -5.39 4.32 7.27
CA MET A 130 -4.65 4.71 6.08
C MET A 130 -4.87 3.71 4.92
N ILE A 131 -4.78 2.42 5.20
CA ILE A 131 -4.95 1.36 4.21
C ILE A 131 -6.40 1.33 3.72
N GLN A 132 -7.38 1.43 4.62
CA GLN A 132 -8.80 1.51 4.26
C GLN A 132 -9.11 2.70 3.34
N ASN A 133 -8.58 3.89 3.65
CA ASN A 133 -8.73 5.04 2.75
C ASN A 133 -8.07 4.80 1.38
N ASN A 134 -6.94 4.10 1.31
CA ASN A 134 -6.30 3.78 0.05
C ASN A 134 -7.04 2.70 -0.75
N LEU A 135 -7.61 1.70 -0.05
CA LEU A 135 -8.47 0.67 -0.61
C LEU A 135 -9.75 1.30 -1.19
N GLY A 136 -10.38 2.23 -0.48
CA GLY A 136 -11.54 2.96 -0.98
C GLY A 136 -11.23 3.76 -2.25
N ASN A 137 -10.05 4.36 -2.34
CA ASN A 137 -9.59 5.03 -3.56
C ASN A 137 -9.42 4.04 -4.73
N ALA A 138 -8.83 2.86 -4.50
CA ALA A 138 -8.68 1.84 -5.54
C ALA A 138 -10.05 1.37 -6.06
N TYR A 139 -11.01 1.11 -5.17
CA TYR A 139 -12.38 0.77 -5.55
C TYR A 139 -13.10 1.90 -6.28
N SER A 140 -12.87 3.16 -5.88
CA SER A 140 -13.47 4.32 -6.56
C SER A 140 -13.00 4.44 -8.00
N ILE A 141 -11.70 4.25 -8.25
CA ILE A 141 -11.14 4.24 -9.61
C ILE A 141 -11.65 3.03 -10.40
N LEU A 142 -11.77 1.86 -9.75
CA LEU A 142 -12.29 0.65 -10.41
C LEU A 142 -13.76 0.83 -10.82
N ALA A 143 -14.55 1.54 -10.02
CA ALA A 143 -15.95 1.81 -10.31
C ALA A 143 -16.15 2.70 -11.55
N GLU A 144 -15.17 3.52 -11.93
CA GLU A 144 -15.20 4.32 -13.16
C GLU A 144 -15.12 3.45 -14.41
N ILE A 145 -14.64 2.20 -14.30
CA ILE A 145 -14.39 1.32 -15.45
C ILE A 145 -15.21 0.02 -15.43
N LEU A 146 -15.65 -0.47 -14.25
CA LEU A 146 -16.37 -1.73 -14.13
C LEU A 146 -17.25 -1.76 -12.87
N GLU A 147 -18.42 -2.40 -12.97
CA GLU A 147 -19.29 -2.73 -11.82
C GLU A 147 -19.50 -1.54 -10.88
N THR A 148 -19.86 -0.38 -11.45
CA THR A 148 -19.83 0.93 -10.77
C THR A 148 -20.55 0.93 -9.43
N GLU A 149 -21.76 0.38 -9.33
CA GLU A 149 -22.53 0.37 -8.07
C GLU A 149 -21.83 -0.42 -6.96
N GLU A 150 -21.37 -1.64 -7.27
CA GLU A 150 -20.73 -2.53 -6.30
C GLU A 150 -19.39 -1.95 -5.83
N ASN A 151 -18.55 -1.51 -6.77
CA ASN A 151 -17.25 -0.94 -6.44
C ASN A 151 -17.37 0.39 -5.67
N VAL A 152 -18.34 1.25 -5.99
CA VAL A 152 -18.59 2.46 -5.19
C VAL A 152 -19.06 2.12 -3.76
N LYS A 153 -19.92 1.11 -3.58
CA LYS A 153 -20.35 0.68 -2.24
C LYS A 153 -19.17 0.17 -1.40
N ARG A 154 -18.27 -0.60 -2.02
CA ARG A 154 -17.03 -1.04 -1.38
C ARG A 154 -16.11 0.13 -1.03
N ALA A 155 -16.02 1.13 -1.92
CA ALA A 155 -15.27 2.35 -1.64
C ALA A 155 -15.81 3.11 -0.43
N ILE A 156 -17.14 3.33 -0.38
CA ILE A 156 -17.83 3.97 0.74
C ILE A 156 -17.54 3.24 2.05
N THR A 157 -17.70 1.91 2.06
CA THR A 157 -17.44 1.07 3.25
C THR A 157 -16.00 1.26 3.76
N ALA A 158 -15.02 1.25 2.86
CA ALA A 158 -13.62 1.43 3.23
C ALA A 158 -13.34 2.86 3.75
N PHE A 159 -13.92 3.89 3.14
CA PHE A 159 -13.78 5.27 3.65
C PHE A 159 -14.44 5.46 5.02
N GLU A 160 -15.62 4.88 5.24
CA GLU A 160 -16.30 4.92 6.54
C GLU A 160 -15.47 4.23 7.63
N ALA A 161 -14.90 3.05 7.35
CA ALA A 161 -13.98 2.37 8.26
C ALA A 161 -12.73 3.21 8.59
N ALA A 162 -12.22 3.97 7.63
CA ALA A 162 -11.11 4.90 7.88
C ALA A 162 -11.52 6.08 8.78
N LEU A 163 -12.76 6.58 8.65
CA LEU A 163 -13.31 7.70 9.42
C LEU A 163 -13.65 7.34 10.88
N GLU A 164 -13.79 6.06 11.21
CA GLU A 164 -13.88 5.63 12.61
C GLU A 164 -12.62 5.99 13.43
N ILE A 165 -11.46 6.06 12.76
CA ILE A 165 -10.17 6.37 13.38
C ILE A 165 -9.72 7.81 13.08
N ARG A 166 -9.88 8.22 11.82
CA ARG A 166 -9.53 9.57 11.36
C ARG A 166 -10.63 10.50 11.80
N THR A 167 -10.53 11.07 12.99
CA THR A 167 -11.50 12.07 13.49
C THR A 167 -10.95 13.49 13.33
N VAL A 168 -11.84 14.49 13.42
CA VAL A 168 -11.47 15.91 13.39
C VAL A 168 -10.43 16.24 14.47
N GLU A 169 -10.56 15.67 15.66
CA GLU A 169 -9.74 16.00 16.83
C GLU A 169 -8.34 15.40 16.76
N LYS A 170 -8.21 14.20 16.19
CA LYS A 170 -6.94 13.47 16.18
C LYS A 170 -6.17 13.62 14.87
N TYR A 171 -6.88 13.62 13.75
CA TYR A 171 -6.29 13.59 12.41
C TYR A 171 -7.07 14.51 11.45
N PRO A 172 -7.17 15.82 11.71
CA PRO A 172 -8.04 16.73 10.97
C PRO A 172 -7.80 16.72 9.46
N VAL A 173 -6.52 16.73 9.04
CA VAL A 173 -6.16 16.72 7.62
C VAL A 173 -6.55 15.41 6.93
N ASP A 174 -6.24 14.27 7.55
CA ASP A 174 -6.62 12.95 7.02
C ASP A 174 -8.14 12.75 7.01
N TYR A 175 -8.84 13.23 8.04
CA TYR A 175 -10.31 13.24 8.10
C TYR A 175 -10.89 14.01 6.91
N ALA A 176 -10.42 15.25 6.68
CA ALA A 176 -10.88 16.06 5.57
C ALA A 176 -10.59 15.43 4.20
N GLN A 177 -9.43 14.78 4.05
CA GLN A 177 -9.11 14.04 2.83
C GLN A 177 -10.06 12.84 2.63
N THR A 178 -10.28 12.04 3.66
CA THR A 178 -11.18 10.87 3.57
C THR A 178 -12.63 11.29 3.35
N GLN A 179 -13.09 12.37 3.99
CA GLN A 179 -14.42 12.95 3.75
C GLN A 179 -14.60 13.45 2.31
N ASN A 180 -13.58 14.09 1.72
CA ASN A 180 -13.64 14.46 0.30
C ASN A 180 -13.77 13.22 -0.61
N ASN A 181 -13.04 12.15 -0.32
CA ASN A 181 -13.12 10.92 -1.08
C ASN A 181 -14.49 10.23 -0.92
N LEU A 182 -15.02 10.21 0.29
CA LEU A 182 -16.36 9.72 0.58
C LEU A 182 -17.43 10.52 -0.18
N GLY A 183 -17.30 11.85 -0.22
CA GLY A 183 -18.17 12.72 -1.00
C GLY A 183 -18.14 12.39 -2.50
N ASN A 184 -16.94 12.15 -3.06
CA ASN A 184 -16.79 11.72 -4.44
C ASN A 184 -17.48 10.36 -4.70
N ALA A 185 -17.32 9.39 -3.79
CA ALA A 185 -17.94 8.09 -3.91
C ALA A 185 -19.48 8.18 -3.88
N TYR A 186 -20.05 8.94 -2.93
CA TYR A 186 -21.50 9.19 -2.90
C TYR A 186 -22.01 9.93 -4.14
N ARG A 187 -21.23 10.88 -4.67
CA ARG A 187 -21.57 11.55 -5.94
C ARG A 187 -21.64 10.56 -7.10
N THR A 188 -20.70 9.62 -7.18
CA THR A 188 -20.72 8.55 -8.20
C THR A 188 -21.91 7.62 -7.96
N LEU A 189 -22.20 7.23 -6.72
CA LEU A 189 -23.38 6.39 -6.41
C LEU A 189 -24.69 7.06 -6.83
N ALA A 190 -24.80 8.37 -6.64
CA ALA A 190 -25.98 9.16 -7.03
C ALA A 190 -26.26 9.15 -8.53
N GLN A 191 -25.26 8.87 -9.38
CA GLN A 191 -25.44 8.71 -10.81
C GLN A 191 -26.11 7.38 -11.17
N VAL A 192 -26.03 6.39 -10.27
CA VAL A 192 -26.51 5.02 -10.51
C VAL A 192 -27.77 4.71 -9.69
N ARG A 193 -27.88 5.22 -8.46
CA ARG A 193 -28.99 4.89 -7.54
C ARG A 193 -29.26 6.00 -6.52
N GLU A 194 -30.51 6.08 -6.05
CA GLU A 194 -30.91 6.90 -4.89
C GLU A 194 -30.36 8.34 -4.95
N LYS A 195 -30.49 8.96 -6.13
CA LYS A 195 -29.82 10.21 -6.49
C LYS A 195 -29.93 11.30 -5.43
N GLU A 196 -31.14 11.57 -4.94
CA GLU A 196 -31.37 12.63 -3.97
C GLU A 196 -30.66 12.36 -2.64
N GLU A 197 -30.78 11.13 -2.12
CA GLU A 197 -30.15 10.75 -0.85
C GLU A 197 -28.62 10.79 -0.97
N ASN A 198 -28.07 10.21 -2.04
CA ASN A 198 -26.63 10.15 -2.25
C ASN A 198 -26.01 11.53 -2.54
N VAL A 199 -26.74 12.44 -3.21
CA VAL A 199 -26.30 13.85 -3.33
C VAL A 199 -26.26 14.53 -1.96
N LYS A 200 -27.25 14.31 -1.09
CA LYS A 200 -27.24 14.87 0.27
C LYS A 200 -26.04 14.36 1.08
N LYS A 201 -25.75 13.05 1.02
CA LYS A 201 -24.58 12.44 1.67
C LYS A 201 -23.27 13.02 1.13
N ALA A 202 -23.15 13.17 -0.21
CA ALA A 202 -21.99 13.79 -0.83
C ALA A 202 -21.75 15.23 -0.35
N ILE A 203 -22.80 16.07 -0.34
CA ILE A 203 -22.72 17.45 0.15
C ILE A 203 -22.29 17.49 1.61
N SER A 204 -22.83 16.61 2.46
CA SER A 204 -22.46 16.54 3.88
C SER A 204 -20.97 16.22 4.05
N ALA A 205 -20.46 15.22 3.32
CA ALA A 205 -19.05 14.83 3.39
C ALA A 205 -18.12 15.96 2.91
N TYR A 206 -18.45 16.63 1.79
CA TYR A 206 -17.67 17.78 1.33
C TYR A 206 -17.68 18.96 2.30
N LYS A 207 -18.81 19.24 2.96
CA LYS A 207 -18.88 20.29 3.99
C LYS A 207 -17.98 19.96 5.18
N ALA A 208 -18.05 18.73 5.68
CA ALA A 208 -17.17 18.27 6.77
C ALA A 208 -15.68 18.41 6.41
N ALA A 209 -15.32 18.15 5.15
CA ALA A 209 -13.95 18.35 4.69
C ALA A 209 -13.55 19.84 4.55
N LEU A 210 -14.48 20.70 4.14
CA LEU A 210 -14.22 22.13 3.95
C LEU A 210 -14.03 22.85 5.29
N GLU A 211 -14.80 22.50 6.32
CA GLU A 211 -14.71 23.09 7.65
C GLU A 211 -13.29 23.03 8.23
N ILE A 212 -12.54 21.96 7.93
CA ILE A 212 -11.14 21.82 8.37
C ILE A 212 -10.16 22.67 7.56
N ARG A 213 -10.40 22.85 6.26
CA ARG A 213 -9.52 23.65 5.38
C ARG A 213 -9.62 25.15 5.63
N THR A 214 -10.65 25.59 6.35
CA THR A 214 -10.91 26.99 6.65
C THR A 214 -10.38 27.45 8.01
N VAL A 215 -9.69 26.57 8.76
CA VAL A 215 -9.06 26.85 10.07
C VAL A 215 -7.56 27.04 9.91
#